data_AF-X1SV79-F1
#
_entry.id   AF-X1SV79-F1
#
_cell.length_a   1.000
_cell.length_b   1.000
_cell.length_c   1.000
_cell.angle_alpha   90.00
_cell.angle_beta   90.00
_cell.angle_gamma   90.00
#
_symmetry.space_group_name_H-M   'P 1'
#
loop_
_entity.id
_entity.type
_entity.pdbx_description
1 polymer ?
#
loop_
_entity_poly.entity_id
_entity_poly.type
_entity_poly.pdbx_seq_one_letter_code
_entity_poly.pdbx_strand_id
1 'polypeptide(L)'
;MTHTLQRKKIVGQFSEQFNHACFCISLDSDALKHALAIELNSPELVALVEERCPYLFSARPVFASDSQIKRMVSVIRAIESVI
;
A
#
# COMPACT_ATOMS: atom_id res chain seq x y z
N MET A 1 -2.50 -27.24 -14.28
CA MET A 1 -2.06 -25.83 -14.42
C MET A 1 -3.22 -24.82 -14.50
N THR A 2 -4.40 -25.19 -15.00
CA THR A 2 -5.60 -24.34 -15.14
C THR A 2 -6.28 -23.96 -13.81
N HIS A 3 -6.35 -24.87 -12.83
CA HIS A 3 -6.99 -24.62 -11.53
C HIS A 3 -6.30 -23.51 -10.71
N THR A 4 -4.97 -23.40 -10.78
CA THR A 4 -4.18 -22.40 -10.04
C THR A 4 -4.38 -20.98 -10.58
N LEU A 5 -4.53 -20.86 -11.91
CA LEU A 5 -4.79 -19.58 -12.58
C LEU A 5 -6.21 -19.09 -12.30
N GLN A 6 -7.20 -19.99 -12.31
CA GLN A 6 -8.57 -19.69 -11.90
C GLN A 6 -8.64 -19.22 -10.43
N ARG A 7 -7.95 -19.92 -9.53
CA ARG A 7 -7.90 -19.53 -8.10
C ARG A 7 -7.23 -18.17 -7.88
N LYS A 8 -6.14 -17.86 -8.59
CA LYS A 8 -5.51 -16.53 -8.56
C LYS A 8 -6.45 -15.42 -9.04
N LYS A 9 -7.23 -15.67 -10.09
CA LYS A 9 -8.20 -14.72 -10.63
C LYS A 9 -9.29 -14.40 -9.61
N ILE A 10 -9.79 -15.41 -8.90
CA ILE A 10 -10.83 -15.28 -7.88
C ILE A 10 -10.37 -14.43 -6.68
N VAL A 11 -9.16 -14.66 -6.14
CA VAL A 11 -8.66 -13.90 -4.96
C VAL A 11 -8.38 -12.43 -5.32
N GLY A 12 -7.85 -12.16 -6.51
CA GLY A 12 -7.69 -10.78 -7.00
C GLY A 12 -9.03 -10.05 -7.08
N GLN A 13 -10.06 -10.72 -7.63
CA GLN A 13 -11.39 -10.17 -7.78
C GLN A 13 -12.09 -9.86 -6.45
N PHE A 14 -11.88 -10.67 -5.41
CA PHE A 14 -12.35 -10.36 -4.06
C PHE A 14 -11.66 -9.16 -3.43
N SER A 15 -10.34 -9.02 -3.65
CA SER A 15 -9.57 -7.89 -3.12
C SER A 15 -10.11 -6.56 -3.68
N GLU A 16 -10.37 -6.51 -4.99
CA GLU A 16 -11.02 -5.37 -5.64
C GLU A 16 -12.42 -5.10 -5.10
N GLN A 17 -13.26 -6.13 -4.94
CA GLN A 17 -14.60 -5.93 -4.35
C GLN A 17 -14.56 -5.36 -2.93
N PHE A 18 -13.66 -5.85 -2.07
CA PHE A 18 -13.54 -5.32 -0.71
C PHE A 18 -13.00 -3.90 -0.68
N ASN A 19 -12.13 -3.52 -1.61
CA ASN A 19 -11.65 -2.14 -1.75
C ASN A 19 -12.76 -1.14 -2.13
N HIS A 20 -13.90 -1.61 -2.64
CA HIS A 20 -15.07 -0.78 -2.92
C HIS A 20 -16.08 -0.73 -1.77
N ALA A 21 -15.89 -1.49 -0.68
CA ALA A 21 -16.80 -1.49 0.46
C ALA A 21 -16.67 -0.19 1.27
N CYS A 22 -17.77 0.25 1.92
CA CYS A 22 -17.75 1.38 2.85
C CYS A 22 -17.15 0.97 4.20
N PHE A 23 -16.15 1.72 4.68
CA PHE A 23 -15.56 1.54 6.01
C PHE A 23 -15.83 2.79 6.84
N CYS A 24 -16.46 2.62 8.00
CA CYS A 24 -16.73 3.72 8.95
C CYS A 24 -15.47 4.18 9.71
N ILE A 25 -14.30 3.68 9.32
CA ILE A 25 -13.01 3.95 9.96
C ILE A 25 -12.10 4.51 8.87
N SER A 26 -11.48 5.65 9.17
CA SER A 26 -10.49 6.31 8.34
C SER A 26 -9.17 6.40 9.09
N LEU A 27 -8.08 6.54 8.34
CA LEU A 27 -6.79 6.92 8.90
C LEU A 27 -6.88 8.33 9.51
N ASP A 28 -6.39 8.47 10.73
CA ASP A 28 -6.16 9.77 11.36
C ASP A 28 -4.91 10.39 10.74
N SER A 29 -5.10 11.47 9.98
CA SER A 29 -4.03 12.12 9.23
C SER A 29 -3.05 12.85 10.15
N ASP A 30 -3.51 13.41 11.27
CA ASP A 30 -2.64 14.13 12.20
C ASP A 30 -1.83 13.15 13.04
N ALA A 31 -2.45 12.06 13.49
CA ALA A 31 -1.73 10.98 14.17
C ALA A 31 -0.68 10.32 13.24
N LEU A 32 -1.00 10.12 11.95
CA LEU A 32 -0.04 9.62 10.97
C LEU A 32 1.15 10.58 10.83
N LYS A 33 0.89 11.89 10.63
CA LYS A 33 1.94 12.89 10.48
C LYS A 33 2.84 12.95 11.72
N HIS A 34 2.25 12.89 12.90
CA HIS A 34 2.98 12.86 14.15
C HIS A 34 3.88 11.60 14.27
N ALA A 35 3.34 10.43 13.94
CA ALA A 35 4.10 9.18 13.94
C ALA A 35 5.25 9.23 12.91
N LEU A 36 5.01 9.72 11.69
CA LEU A 36 6.05 9.89 10.68
C LEU A 36 7.17 10.82 11.13
N ALA A 37 6.83 11.92 11.81
CA ALA A 37 7.83 12.85 12.33
C ALA A 37 8.74 12.21 13.40
N ILE A 38 8.17 11.35 14.25
CA ILE A 38 8.94 10.59 15.26
C ILE A 38 9.84 9.57 14.57
N GLU A 39 9.29 8.75 13.67
CA GLU A 39 10.02 7.64 13.04
C GLU A 39 11.13 8.11 12.10
N LEU A 40 10.87 9.15 11.31
CA LEU A 40 11.87 9.69 10.37
C LEU A 40 12.90 10.58 11.07
N ASN A 41 12.56 11.16 12.22
CA ASN A 41 13.41 12.05 13.01
C ASN A 41 14.12 13.15 12.19
N SER A 42 13.47 13.62 11.11
CA SER A 42 13.92 14.70 10.24
C SER A 42 12.70 15.43 9.66
N PRO A 43 12.52 16.72 9.98
CA PRO A 43 11.46 17.54 9.38
C PRO A 43 11.54 17.62 7.85
N GLU A 44 12.76 17.62 7.30
CA GLU A 44 13.00 17.69 5.86
C GLU A 44 12.52 16.42 5.15
N LEU A 45 12.75 15.24 5.75
CA LEU A 45 12.26 13.98 5.20
C LEU A 45 10.72 13.89 5.27
N VAL A 46 10.11 14.38 6.35
CA VAL A 46 8.64 14.45 6.45
C VAL A 46 8.08 15.32 5.33
N ALA A 47 8.65 16.52 5.11
CA ALA A 47 8.22 17.42 4.05
C ALA A 47 8.38 16.79 2.65
N LEU A 48 9.48 16.07 2.40
CA LEU A 48 9.69 15.35 1.14
C LEU A 48 8.67 14.23 0.92
N VAL A 49 8.29 13.50 1.98
CA VAL A 49 7.25 12.47 1.89
C VAL A 49 5.90 13.10 1.55
N GLU A 50 5.53 14.21 2.19
CA GLU A 50 4.29 14.93 1.89
C GLU A 50 4.27 15.48 0.45
N GLU A 51 5.40 16.01 -0.04
CA GLU A 51 5.51 16.58 -1.38
C GLU A 51 5.52 15.51 -2.48
N ARG A 52 6.33 14.46 -2.31
CA ARG A 52 6.62 13.49 -3.38
C ARG A 52 5.74 12.25 -3.34
N CYS A 53 5.15 11.95 -2.19
CA CYS A 53 4.39 10.71 -1.99
C CYS A 53 2.98 10.98 -1.43
N PRO A 54 2.16 11.85 -2.08
CA PRO A 54 0.84 12.23 -1.59
C PRO A 54 -0.16 11.07 -1.47
N TYR A 55 0.13 9.93 -2.12
CA TYR A 55 -0.71 8.73 -2.10
C TYR A 55 -0.04 7.54 -1.40
N LEU A 56 0.99 7.78 -0.57
CA LEU A 56 1.72 6.72 0.13
C LEU A 56 0.82 5.94 1.09
N PHE A 57 -0.09 6.64 1.77
CA PHE A 57 -1.03 6.06 2.71
C PHE A 57 -2.46 6.20 2.21
N SER A 58 -3.18 5.09 2.21
CA SER A 58 -4.62 5.11 1.95
C SER A 58 -5.36 5.57 3.20
N ALA A 59 -6.33 6.48 3.03
CA ALA A 59 -7.24 6.85 4.11
C ALA A 59 -8.15 5.70 4.56
N ARG A 60 -8.24 4.62 3.77
CA ARG A 60 -9.14 3.48 3.99
C ARG A 60 -8.36 2.16 3.94
N PRO A 61 -8.88 1.08 4.56
CA PRO A 61 -8.30 -0.25 4.40
C PRO A 61 -8.16 -0.63 2.92
N VAL A 62 -7.01 -1.19 2.56
CA VAL A 62 -6.73 -1.72 1.21
C VAL A 62 -6.43 -3.21 1.32
N PHE A 63 -7.21 -4.01 0.61
CA PHE A 63 -7.04 -5.44 0.44
C PHE A 63 -6.21 -5.70 -0.81
N ALA A 64 -5.16 -6.50 -0.65
CA ALA A 64 -4.31 -6.94 -1.73
C ALA A 64 -4.16 -8.46 -1.68
N SER A 65 -4.39 -9.10 -2.82
CA SER A 65 -4.14 -10.52 -3.01
C SER A 65 -2.65 -10.86 -2.93
N ASP A 66 -2.31 -12.10 -2.58
CA ASP A 66 -0.94 -12.61 -2.63
C ASP A 66 -0.24 -12.34 -3.98
N SER A 67 -0.98 -12.41 -5.09
CA SER A 67 -0.44 -12.11 -6.42
C SER A 67 -0.06 -10.64 -6.57
N GLN A 68 -0.87 -9.72 -6.04
CA GLN A 68 -0.57 -8.29 -6.07
C GLN A 68 0.64 -7.98 -5.17
N ILE A 69 0.69 -8.54 -3.96
CA ILE A 69 1.83 -8.37 -3.05
C ILE A 69 3.13 -8.90 -3.67
N LYS A 70 3.11 -10.12 -4.25
CA LYS A 70 4.30 -10.69 -4.92
C LYS A 70 4.78 -9.82 -6.08
N ARG A 71 3.86 -9.23 -6.83
CA ARG A 71 4.18 -8.30 -7.92
C ARG A 71 4.83 -7.03 -7.39
N MET A 72 4.29 -6.44 -6.31
CA MET A 72 4.87 -5.26 -5.65
C MET A 72 6.29 -5.53 -5.14
N VAL A 73 6.50 -6.66 -4.45
CA VAL A 73 7.84 -7.07 -3.98
C VAL A 73 8.82 -7.24 -5.14
N SER A 74 8.37 -7.80 -6.27
CA SER A 74 9.23 -7.94 -7.46
C SER A 74 9.67 -6.59 -8.02
N VAL A 75 8.80 -5.58 -7.99
CA VAL A 75 9.14 -4.22 -8.45
C VAL A 75 10.16 -3.59 -7.52
N ILE A 76 9.93 -3.66 -6.21
CA ILE A 76 10.84 -3.11 -5.20
C ILE A 76 12.24 -3.73 -5.36
N ARG A 77 12.33 -5.07 -5.44
CA ARG A 77 13.61 -5.76 -5.64
C ARG A 77 14.35 -5.35 -6.90
N ALA A 78 13.61 -5.10 -7.99
CA ALA A 78 14.23 -4.66 -9.24
C ALA A 78 14.82 -3.25 -9.08
N ILE A 79 14.13 -2.34 -8.38
CA ILE A 79 14.62 -0.99 -8.07
C ILE A 79 15.84 -1.07 -7.16
N GLU A 80 15.80 -1.89 -6.11
CA GLU A 80 16.91 -2.06 -5.16
C GLU A 80 18.17 -2.66 -5.83
N SER A 81 18.02 -3.45 -6.90
CA SER A 81 19.16 -4.06 -7.60
C SER A 81 20.00 -3.09 -8.45
N VAL A 82 19.53 -1.86 -8.67
CA VAL A 82 20.21 -0.85 -9.51
C VAL A 82 20.78 0.33 -8.71
N ILE A 83 20.66 0.30 -7.38
CA ILE A 83 21.22 1.30 -6.45
C ILE A 83 22.51 0.76 -5.83
#